data_AF-A0A9D2P108-F1
#
_entry.id   AF-A0A9D2P108-F1
#
_cell.length_a   1.000
_cell.length_b   1.000
_cell.length_c   1.000
_cell.angle_alpha   90.00
_cell.angle_beta   90.00
_cell.angle_gamma   90.00
#
_symmetry.space_group_name_H-M   'P 1'
#
loop_
_entity.id
_entity.type
_entity.pdbx_description
1 polymer ?
#
loop_
_entity_poly.entity_id
_entity_poly.type
_entity_poly.pdbx_seq_one_letter_code
_entity_poly.pdbx_strand_id
1 'polypeptide(L)'
;MDTIKWAVNKMPKTEDSNLKVMGLDEIKKARAFHESFPQYSVTPLAKLDHMAERLGLGEVYVKDESYRFGLNAFKVLGGSFAMARYIAKQTGKDVSELPYNVLTSAKLKEEFGQATFFTATDGNHGRGVAWAANKLG
;
A
#
# COMPACT_ATOMS: atom_id res chain seq x y z
N MET A 1 1.23 -19.45 34.00
CA MET A 1 1.24 -18.75 32.69
C MET A 1 1.33 -19.81 31.63
N ASP A 2 0.38 -19.87 30.70
CA ASP A 2 0.48 -20.82 29.58
C ASP A 2 1.61 -20.38 28.65
N THR A 3 2.55 -21.29 28.40
CA THR A 3 3.70 -21.06 27.52
C THR A 3 3.22 -20.87 26.08
N ILE A 4 3.64 -19.78 25.42
CA ILE A 4 3.38 -19.59 23.99
C ILE A 4 3.96 -20.79 23.22
N LYS A 5 3.12 -21.51 22.49
CA LYS A 5 3.54 -22.57 21.57
C LYS A 5 3.94 -21.94 20.25
N TRP A 6 5.16 -22.19 19.79
CA TRP A 6 5.70 -21.67 18.53
C TRP A 6 6.48 -22.75 17.78
N ALA A 7 6.62 -22.59 16.47
CA ALA A 7 7.40 -23.47 15.60
C ALA A 7 8.33 -22.62 14.71
N VAL A 8 9.57 -23.07 14.55
CA VAL A 8 10.53 -22.41 13.64
C VAL A 8 10.37 -22.96 12.25
N ASN A 9 9.98 -22.10 11.31
CA ASN A 9 10.08 -22.41 9.90
C ASN A 9 11.51 -22.07 9.41
N LYS A 10 12.17 -23.02 8.75
CA LYS A 10 13.43 -22.77 8.04
C LYS A 10 13.11 -22.62 6.56
N MET A 11 13.39 -21.44 5.99
CA MET A 11 13.32 -21.23 4.55
C MET A 11 14.73 -21.08 3.96
N PRO A 12 14.99 -21.64 2.76
CA PRO A 12 16.24 -21.42 2.06
C PRO A 12 16.39 -19.94 1.69
N LYS A 13 17.64 -19.47 1.56
CA LYS A 13 17.91 -18.13 1.04
C LYS A 13 17.45 -18.02 -0.42
N THR A 14 16.99 -16.84 -0.79
CA THR A 14 16.62 -16.46 -2.16
C THR A 14 17.66 -15.52 -2.76
N GLU A 15 17.67 -15.40 -4.09
CA GLU A 15 18.55 -14.50 -4.85
C GLU A 15 18.18 -13.00 -4.70
N ASP A 16 17.10 -12.68 -3.96
CA ASP A 16 16.69 -11.32 -3.63
C ASP A 16 16.53 -10.35 -4.83
N SER A 17 16.28 -10.91 -6.02
CA SER A 17 16.24 -10.19 -7.30
C SER A 17 15.25 -9.02 -7.35
N ASN A 18 14.20 -9.07 -6.52
CA ASN A 18 13.14 -8.06 -6.45
C ASN A 18 13.38 -6.95 -5.42
N LEU A 19 14.48 -6.99 -4.64
CA LEU A 19 14.77 -5.95 -3.63
C LEU A 19 14.91 -4.55 -4.24
N LYS A 20 15.26 -4.46 -5.53
CA LYS A 20 15.33 -3.18 -6.24
C LYS A 20 14.00 -2.40 -6.22
N VAL A 21 12.86 -3.10 -6.16
CA VAL A 21 11.53 -2.48 -6.04
C VAL A 21 11.34 -1.80 -4.68
N MET A 22 12.10 -2.23 -3.67
CA MET A 22 12.13 -1.63 -2.33
C MET A 22 13.27 -0.60 -2.18
N GLY A 23 13.87 -0.15 -3.28
CA GLY A 23 14.86 0.92 -3.26
C GLY A 23 14.27 2.23 -2.74
N LEU A 24 15.09 3.06 -2.09
CA LEU A 24 14.62 4.29 -1.45
C LEU A 24 13.91 5.24 -2.42
N ASP A 25 14.33 5.30 -3.68
CA ASP A 25 13.69 6.15 -4.67
C ASP A 25 12.32 5.63 -5.11
N GLU A 26 12.13 4.31 -5.23
CA GLU A 26 10.81 3.72 -5.50
C GLU A 26 9.87 3.90 -4.29
N ILE A 27 10.38 3.80 -3.06
CA ILE A 27 9.62 4.09 -1.85
C ILE A 27 9.19 5.56 -1.80
N LYS A 28 10.07 6.50 -2.16
CA LYS A 28 9.73 7.93 -2.24
C LYS A 28 8.61 8.18 -3.25
N LYS A 29 8.67 7.57 -4.44
CA LYS A 29 7.62 7.69 -5.45
C LYS A 29 6.27 7.19 -4.94
N ALA A 30 6.25 6.01 -4.33
CA ALA A 30 5.02 5.44 -3.76
C ALA A 30 4.46 6.36 -2.67
N ARG A 31 5.31 6.82 -1.74
CA ARG A 31 4.89 7.73 -0.67
C ARG A 31 4.32 9.04 -1.21
N ALA A 32 5.03 9.71 -2.11
CA ALA A 32 4.59 10.98 -2.71
C ALA A 32 3.25 10.83 -3.44
N PHE A 33 3.07 9.71 -4.16
CA PHE A 33 1.79 9.37 -4.76
C PHE A 33 0.67 9.26 -3.71
N HIS A 34 0.87 8.49 -2.63
CA HIS A 34 -0.17 8.34 -1.60
C HIS A 34 -0.44 9.64 -0.84
N GLU A 35 0.59 10.45 -0.57
CA GLU A 35 0.46 11.77 0.08
C GLU A 35 -0.37 12.77 -0.73
N SER A 36 -0.49 12.57 -2.05
CA SER A 36 -1.32 13.42 -2.90
C SER A 36 -2.83 13.25 -2.69
N PHE A 37 -3.27 12.16 -2.03
CA PHE A 37 -4.69 11.89 -1.81
C PHE A 37 -5.23 12.71 -0.63
N PRO A 38 -6.42 13.32 -0.73
CA PRO A 38 -6.99 14.10 0.35
C PRO A 38 -7.34 13.29 1.61
N GLN A 39 -7.56 11.97 1.47
CA GLN A 39 -7.81 11.07 2.60
C GLN A 39 -6.53 10.52 3.24
N TYR A 40 -5.35 10.85 2.70
CA TYR A 40 -4.10 10.36 3.25
C TYR A 40 -3.84 10.93 4.65
N SER A 41 -3.42 10.03 5.53
CA SER A 41 -2.87 10.37 6.83
C SER A 41 -1.84 9.31 7.24
N VAL A 42 -0.91 9.70 8.11
CA VAL A 42 0.01 8.73 8.71
C VAL A 42 -0.77 7.90 9.72
N THR A 43 -0.77 6.58 9.53
CA THR A 43 -1.40 5.63 10.45
C THR A 43 -0.63 5.51 11.76
N PRO A 44 -1.29 5.21 12.90
CA PRO A 44 -0.63 5.10 14.19
C PRO A 44 0.48 4.04 14.21
N LEU A 45 1.51 4.29 15.02
CA LEU A 45 2.48 3.28 15.46
C LEU A 45 2.32 3.14 16.97
N ALA A 46 1.49 2.18 17.40
CA ALA A 46 1.15 1.99 18.79
C ALA A 46 2.32 1.33 19.54
N LYS A 47 2.80 1.99 20.60
CA LYS A 47 3.77 1.41 21.53
C LYS A 47 3.04 0.59 22.59
N LEU A 48 3.44 -0.67 22.80
CA LEU A 48 2.78 -1.61 23.70
C LEU A 48 3.68 -1.99 24.88
N ASP A 49 3.93 -1.02 25.78
CA ASP A 49 4.89 -1.17 26.89
C ASP A 49 4.58 -2.38 27.79
N HIS A 50 3.32 -2.55 28.21
CA HIS A 50 2.91 -3.68 29.06
C HIS A 50 3.04 -5.05 28.36
N MET A 51 2.91 -5.09 27.04
CA MET A 51 3.13 -6.33 26.28
C MET A 51 4.62 -6.65 26.21
N ALA A 52 5.47 -5.65 26.01
CA ALA A 52 6.92 -5.82 26.00
C ALA A 52 7.41 -6.37 27.35
N GLU A 53 6.94 -5.80 28.47
CA GLU A 53 7.22 -6.28 29.83
C GLU A 53 6.80 -7.75 30.02
N ARG A 54 5.55 -8.07 29.67
CA ARG A 54 5.00 -9.43 29.79
C ARG A 54 5.80 -10.46 28.99
N LEU A 55 6.34 -10.08 27.84
CA LEU A 55 7.12 -10.96 26.95
C LEU A 55 8.62 -10.97 27.26
N GLY A 56 9.10 -10.10 28.17
CA GLY A 56 10.54 -9.93 28.43
C GLY A 56 11.31 -9.35 27.23
N LEU A 57 10.66 -8.52 26.40
CA LEU A 57 11.26 -7.86 25.24
C LEU A 57 11.61 -6.41 25.56
N GLY A 58 12.55 -5.83 24.79
CA GLY A 58 12.91 -4.41 24.91
C GLY A 58 11.75 -3.47 24.57
N GLU A 59 11.20 -3.59 23.35
CA GLU A 59 10.06 -2.79 22.91
C GLU A 59 9.16 -3.60 21.96
N VAL A 60 7.86 -3.28 21.95
CA VAL A 60 6.87 -3.84 21.02
C VAL A 60 6.09 -2.68 20.41
N TYR A 61 6.06 -2.65 19.08
CA TYR A 61 5.29 -1.67 18.30
C TYR A 61 4.35 -2.38 17.34
N VAL A 62 3.15 -1.81 17.16
CA VAL A 62 2.17 -2.26 16.17
C VAL A 62 1.86 -1.11 15.22
N LYS A 63 2.14 -1.31 13.93
CA LYS A 63 1.74 -0.38 12.87
C LYS A 63 0.26 -0.60 12.54
N ASP A 64 -0.60 0.32 12.96
CA ASP A 64 -2.04 0.13 12.89
C ASP A 64 -2.62 0.65 11.56
N GLU A 65 -2.67 -0.23 10.57
CA GLU A 65 -3.21 0.06 9.24
C GLU A 65 -4.75 -0.04 9.15
N SER A 66 -5.47 -0.24 10.26
CA SER A 66 -6.94 -0.19 10.26
C SER A 66 -7.48 1.18 9.83
N TYR A 67 -6.72 2.24 10.09
CA TYR A 67 -7.08 3.62 9.72
C TYR A 67 -6.81 3.96 8.25
N ARG A 68 -6.08 3.09 7.53
CA ARG A 68 -5.58 3.40 6.19
C ARG A 68 -6.73 3.68 5.21
N PHE A 69 -6.84 4.93 4.77
CA PHE A 69 -7.89 5.42 3.85
C PHE A 69 -9.34 5.11 4.29
N GLY A 70 -9.57 4.79 5.58
CA GLY A 70 -10.87 4.33 6.07
C GLY A 70 -11.30 2.95 5.56
N LEU A 71 -10.36 2.12 5.10
CA LEU A 71 -10.64 0.81 4.48
C LEU A 71 -10.41 -0.38 5.40
N ASN A 72 -10.00 -0.15 6.65
CA ASN A 72 -9.72 -1.20 7.64
C ASN A 72 -8.61 -2.18 7.20
N ALA A 73 -7.74 -1.76 6.27
CA ALA A 73 -6.65 -2.57 5.74
C ALA A 73 -5.65 -1.74 4.93
N PHE A 74 -4.40 -2.22 4.84
CA PHE A 74 -3.33 -1.55 4.10
C PHE A 74 -3.34 -1.76 2.57
N LYS A 75 -4.07 -2.77 2.07
CA LYS A 75 -3.91 -3.27 0.68
C LYS A 75 -4.25 -2.26 -0.41
N VAL A 76 -4.97 -1.18 -0.07
CA VAL A 76 -5.21 -0.06 -0.98
C VAL A 76 -3.91 0.59 -1.45
N LEU A 77 -2.86 0.62 -0.61
CA LEU A 77 -1.57 1.23 -0.95
C LEU A 77 -0.98 0.57 -2.21
N GLY A 78 -0.98 -0.76 -2.26
CA GLY A 78 -0.50 -1.51 -3.41
C GLY A 78 -1.45 -1.43 -4.60
N GLY A 79 -2.76 -1.60 -4.36
CA GLY A 79 -3.77 -1.58 -5.43
C GLY A 79 -3.81 -0.25 -6.20
N SER A 80 -3.87 0.87 -5.48
CA SER A 80 -3.92 2.20 -6.09
C SER A 80 -2.62 2.56 -6.82
N PHE A 81 -1.46 2.24 -6.22
CA PHE A 81 -0.17 2.55 -6.84
C PHE A 81 0.10 1.68 -8.08
N ALA A 82 -0.30 0.41 -8.07
CA ALA A 82 -0.21 -0.46 -9.24
C ALA A 82 -1.07 0.06 -10.41
N MET A 83 -2.30 0.52 -10.12
CA MET A 83 -3.17 1.16 -11.12
C MET A 83 -2.55 2.45 -11.66
N ALA A 84 -2.00 3.32 -10.81
CA ALA A 84 -1.31 4.53 -11.24
C ALA A 84 -0.08 4.23 -12.13
N ARG A 85 0.74 3.23 -11.76
CA ARG A 85 1.87 2.80 -12.60
C ARG A 85 1.42 2.24 -13.94
N TYR A 86 0.29 1.53 -13.99
CA TYR A 86 -0.28 1.05 -15.25
C TYR A 86 -0.69 2.22 -16.14
N ILE A 87 -1.43 3.19 -15.59
CA ILE A 87 -1.84 4.40 -16.32
C ILE A 87 -0.61 5.17 -16.83
N ALA A 88 0.39 5.39 -15.97
CA ALA A 88 1.65 6.03 -16.33
C ALA A 88 2.31 5.37 -17.55
N LYS A 89 2.38 4.03 -17.53
CA LYS A 89 2.91 3.25 -18.66
C LYS A 89 2.10 3.44 -19.94
N GLN A 90 0.77 3.49 -19.86
CA GLN A 90 -0.08 3.67 -21.04
C GLN A 90 0.01 5.10 -21.62
N THR A 91 0.24 6.10 -20.77
CA THR A 91 0.38 7.50 -21.20
C THR A 91 1.83 7.93 -21.46
N GLY A 92 2.80 7.01 -21.34
CA GLY A 92 4.23 7.33 -21.52
C GLY A 92 4.81 8.31 -20.49
N LYS A 93 4.25 8.35 -19.28
CA LYS A 93 4.65 9.25 -18.17
C LYS A 93 5.35 8.46 -17.05
N ASP A 94 6.10 9.14 -16.19
CA ASP A 94 6.51 8.57 -14.90
C ASP A 94 5.36 8.68 -13.89
N VAL A 95 5.28 7.73 -12.95
CA VAL A 95 4.21 7.72 -11.94
C VAL A 95 4.24 8.95 -11.02
N SER A 96 5.40 9.59 -10.86
CA SER A 96 5.53 10.84 -10.10
C SER A 96 4.80 12.02 -10.75
N GLU A 97 4.50 11.93 -12.04
CA GLU A 97 3.72 12.92 -12.80
C GLU A 97 2.20 12.68 -12.69
N LEU A 98 1.78 11.64 -11.97
CA LEU A 98 0.38 11.28 -11.78
C LEU A 98 -0.06 11.37 -10.29
N PRO A 99 0.04 12.55 -9.66
CA PRO A 99 -0.62 12.78 -8.38
C PRO A 99 -2.16 12.68 -8.51
N TYR A 100 -2.84 12.57 -7.39
CA TYR A 100 -4.29 12.38 -7.30
C TYR A 100 -5.08 13.35 -8.20
N ASN A 101 -4.78 14.66 -8.15
CA ASN A 101 -5.47 15.67 -8.95
C ASN A 101 -5.31 15.47 -10.47
N VAL A 102 -4.18 14.93 -10.93
CA VAL A 102 -3.96 14.60 -12.34
C VAL A 102 -4.72 13.34 -12.71
N LEU A 103 -4.70 12.32 -11.84
CA LEU A 103 -5.42 11.07 -12.05
C LEU A 103 -6.94 11.27 -12.14
N THR A 104 -7.48 12.24 -11.41
CA THR A 104 -8.90 12.61 -11.46
C THR A 104 -9.23 13.70 -12.48
N SER A 105 -8.28 14.10 -13.33
CA SER A 105 -8.48 15.20 -14.27
C SER A 105 -9.24 14.79 -15.53
N ALA A 106 -10.06 15.70 -16.05
CA ALA A 106 -10.74 15.50 -17.34
C ALA A 106 -9.74 15.30 -18.50
N LYS A 107 -8.59 15.99 -18.45
CA LYS A 107 -7.52 15.85 -19.45
C LYS A 107 -6.97 14.42 -19.50
N LEU A 108 -6.69 13.82 -18.34
CA LEU A 108 -6.22 12.44 -18.30
C LEU A 108 -7.30 11.48 -18.80
N LYS A 109 -8.57 11.74 -18.45
CA LYS A 109 -9.70 10.94 -18.95
C LYS A 109 -9.83 10.98 -20.48
N GLU A 110 -9.56 12.12 -21.11
CA GLU A 110 -9.54 12.25 -22.58
C GLU A 110 -8.33 11.54 -23.20
N GLU A 111 -7.16 11.63 -22.57
CA GLU A 111 -5.90 11.04 -23.06
C GLU A 111 -5.85 9.51 -22.89
N PHE A 112 -6.26 9.01 -21.73
CA PHE A 112 -6.17 7.60 -21.35
C PHE A 112 -7.46 6.81 -21.63
N GLY A 113 -8.61 7.48 -21.57
CA GLY A 113 -9.92 6.83 -21.68
C GLY A 113 -10.31 6.06 -20.42
N GLN A 114 -10.92 4.89 -20.61
CA GLN A 114 -11.41 4.03 -19.54
C GLN A 114 -10.63 2.71 -19.51
N ALA A 115 -10.30 2.24 -18.30
CA ALA A 115 -9.75 0.90 -18.08
C ALA A 115 -10.65 0.13 -17.11
N THR A 116 -10.74 -1.19 -17.33
CA THR A 116 -11.42 -2.12 -16.43
C THR A 116 -10.38 -3.02 -15.78
N PHE A 117 -10.34 -3.03 -14.46
CA PHE A 117 -9.43 -3.87 -13.68
C PHE A 117 -10.17 -5.08 -13.13
N PHE A 118 -9.60 -6.27 -13.33
CA PHE A 118 -10.13 -7.54 -12.84
C PHE A 118 -9.25 -8.07 -11.71
N THR A 119 -9.85 -8.54 -10.63
CA THR A 119 -9.11 -9.16 -9.52
C THR A 119 -9.96 -10.18 -8.78
N ALA A 120 -9.33 -11.27 -8.34
CA ALA A 120 -9.92 -12.20 -7.38
C ALA A 120 -9.44 -11.84 -5.97
N THR A 121 -10.30 -11.93 -4.96
CA THR A 121 -9.92 -11.58 -3.59
C THR A 121 -10.74 -12.30 -2.54
N ASP A 122 -10.10 -12.56 -1.40
CA ASP A 122 -10.78 -12.90 -0.15
C ASP A 122 -11.31 -11.65 0.61
N GLY A 123 -11.06 -10.43 0.09
CA GLY A 123 -11.62 -9.19 0.64
C GLY A 123 -10.74 -7.96 0.39
N ASN A 124 -9.76 -7.73 1.28
CA ASN A 124 -9.01 -6.47 1.35
C ASN A 124 -8.33 -6.04 0.03
N HIS A 125 -7.90 -6.99 -0.81
CA HIS A 125 -7.24 -6.65 -2.07
C HIS A 125 -8.25 -6.09 -3.07
N GLY A 126 -9.35 -6.80 -3.32
CA GLY A 126 -10.39 -6.31 -4.23
C GLY A 126 -11.09 -5.07 -3.70
N ARG A 127 -11.26 -4.92 -2.37
CA ARG A 127 -11.73 -3.66 -1.78
C ARG A 127 -10.79 -2.49 -2.10
N GLY A 128 -9.47 -2.70 -2.02
CA GLY A 128 -8.48 -1.69 -2.38
C GLY A 128 -8.52 -1.33 -3.87
N VAL A 129 -8.62 -2.32 -4.76
CA VAL A 129 -8.74 -2.11 -6.22
C VAL A 129 -10.03 -1.39 -6.57
N ALA A 130 -11.16 -1.82 -6.04
CA ALA A 130 -12.47 -1.20 -6.27
C ALA A 130 -12.52 0.24 -5.75
N TRP A 131 -11.95 0.49 -4.57
CA TRP A 131 -11.82 1.86 -4.04
C TRP A 131 -10.99 2.74 -4.97
N ALA A 132 -9.84 2.27 -5.45
CA ALA A 132 -9.00 3.03 -6.36
C ALA A 132 -9.71 3.29 -7.70
N ALA A 133 -10.39 2.30 -8.26
CA ALA A 133 -11.20 2.48 -9.47
C ALA A 133 -12.32 3.52 -9.28
N ASN A 134 -12.99 3.52 -8.12
CA ASN A 134 -14.03 4.51 -7.80
C ASN A 134 -13.47 5.93 -7.60
N LYS A 135 -12.24 6.08 -7.10
CA LYS A 135 -11.64 7.40 -6.85
C LYS A 135 -10.94 8.01 -8.06
N LEU A 136 -10.44 7.20 -8.98
CA LEU A 136 -9.61 7.65 -10.11
C LEU A 136 -10.35 7.65 -11.46
N GLY A 137 -11.58 7.13 -11.53
CA GLY A 137 -12.43 7.07 -12.73
C GLY A 137 -13.74 7.85 -12.58
#